data_AF-A2FYB8-F1
#
_entry.id   AF-A2FYB8-F1
#
_cell.length_a   1.000
_cell.length_b   1.000
_cell.length_c   1.000
_cell.angle_alpha   90.00
_cell.angle_beta   90.00
_cell.angle_gamma   90.00
#
_symmetry.space_group_name_H-M   'P 1'
#
loop_
_entity.id
_entity.type
_entity.pdbx_description
1 polymer ?
#
loop_
_entity_poly.entity_id
_entity_poly.type
_entity_poly.pdbx_seq_one_letter_code
_entity_poly.pdbx_strand_id
1 'polypeptide(L)'
;MYTSNQNEAKQYIKKSLESSDGKSLGFRKLFELIYYLLQKSFNTECFAVLNEITTTDKIFSYLDSVKFPQFYSEFFDFPPYDLLYIVSIIFQQSQNVQPSTYLYTLFNFYLTFYESLLKCVNSQDIILNDEFNIESRKKTFDSACSTILSKLSIIASSISAIYLGKTDKMLFSKFVDNLLTTKSYLFHDSNFSCIIGRMLLSLNKYHQAHEIFSYISDIKILSSNQPYIDFFRMNFQSAANGFEQSKNPMNKMNQVVAYIYSGNIKQAVQLFNEKVKEFPALRLFNSVRDLSLFLHDLCSETEVIKEIQISNYPLLDEN
;
A
#
# COMPACT_ATOMS: atom_id res chain seq x y z
N MET A 1 1.30 -8.31 33.38
CA MET A 1 2.20 -7.42 32.61
C MET A 1 1.45 -6.70 31.48
N TYR A 2 0.70 -7.38 30.62
CA TYR A 2 -0.12 -6.76 29.54
C TYR A 2 -1.18 -5.73 30.00
N THR A 3 -1.82 -5.94 31.14
CA THR A 3 -2.84 -5.02 31.70
C THR A 3 -2.27 -3.71 32.26
N SER A 4 -0.97 -3.67 32.57
CA SER A 4 -0.29 -2.47 33.09
C SER A 4 -0.11 -1.42 31.99
N ASN A 5 0.37 -1.87 30.81
CA ASN A 5 0.64 -1.02 29.67
C ASN A 5 -0.65 -0.44 29.05
N GLN A 6 -1.76 -1.19 29.07
CA GLN A 6 -3.07 -0.71 28.60
C GLN A 6 -3.62 0.42 29.47
N ASN A 7 -3.47 0.33 30.79
CA ASN A 7 -3.93 1.37 31.72
C ASN A 7 -3.05 2.62 31.64
N GLU A 8 -1.75 2.46 31.45
CA GLU A 8 -0.83 3.59 31.23
C GLU A 8 -1.11 4.31 29.90
N ALA A 9 -1.31 3.56 28.80
CA ALA A 9 -1.70 4.13 27.51
C ALA A 9 -3.04 4.89 27.62
N LYS A 10 -4.06 4.28 28.26
CA LYS A 10 -5.37 4.92 28.48
C LYS A 10 -5.28 6.18 29.35
N GLN A 11 -4.48 6.17 30.41
CA GLN A 11 -4.26 7.36 31.23
C GLN A 11 -3.49 8.47 30.49
N TYR A 12 -2.53 8.10 29.65
CA TYR A 12 -1.80 9.05 28.81
C TYR A 12 -2.72 9.66 27.74
N ILE A 13 -3.56 8.86 27.08
CA ILE A 13 -4.57 9.30 26.10
C ILE A 13 -5.54 10.27 26.75
N LYS A 14 -6.11 9.88 27.89
CA LYS A 14 -7.05 10.71 28.65
C LYS A 14 -6.43 12.06 29.03
N LYS A 15 -5.21 12.06 29.58
CA LYS A 15 -4.46 13.30 29.89
C LYS A 15 -4.12 14.13 28.66
N SER A 16 -3.83 13.51 27.52
CA SER A 16 -3.51 14.22 26.26
C SER A 16 -4.75 14.86 25.64
N LEU A 17 -5.91 14.21 25.72
CA LEU A 17 -7.21 14.74 25.29
C LEU A 17 -7.70 15.86 26.22
N GLU A 18 -7.45 15.75 27.53
CA GLU A 18 -7.85 16.75 28.53
C GLU A 18 -6.94 18.00 28.54
N SER A 19 -5.70 17.89 28.06
CA SER A 19 -4.72 18.99 28.06
C SER A 19 -4.63 19.76 26.74
N SER A 20 -5.34 19.31 25.70
CA SER A 20 -5.38 20.00 24.42
C SER A 20 -6.71 20.73 24.29
N ASP A 21 -6.66 22.07 24.29
CA ASP A 21 -7.77 22.93 23.86
C ASP A 21 -8.04 22.68 22.36
N GLY A 22 -8.66 21.54 22.02
CA GLY A 22 -9.29 21.25 20.73
C GLY A 22 -8.48 21.46 19.45
N LYS A 23 -7.16 21.64 19.52
CA LYS A 23 -6.30 21.94 18.37
C LYS A 23 -5.30 20.81 18.13
N SER A 24 -5.16 20.44 16.86
CA SER A 24 -4.08 19.72 16.17
C SER A 24 -2.95 19.05 16.98
N LEU A 25 -2.34 19.77 17.92
CA LEU A 25 -1.25 19.30 18.79
C LEU A 25 -1.65 18.08 19.66
N GLY A 26 -2.91 17.99 20.08
CA GLY A 26 -3.43 16.83 20.83
C GLY A 26 -3.47 15.57 19.96
N PHE A 27 -4.01 15.71 18.75
CA PHE A 27 -4.04 14.66 17.73
C PHE A 27 -2.65 14.16 17.36
N ARG A 28 -1.63 15.02 17.31
CA ARG A 28 -0.26 14.62 17.04
C ARG A 28 0.32 13.67 18.09
N LYS A 29 0.27 14.02 19.37
CA LYS A 29 0.83 13.21 20.47
C LYS A 29 0.18 11.83 20.56
N LEU A 30 -1.12 11.79 20.28
CA LEU A 30 -1.88 10.55 20.25
C LEU A 30 -1.45 9.61 19.12
N PHE A 31 -1.04 10.16 17.97
CA PHE A 31 -0.57 9.37 16.85
C PHE A 31 0.91 9.00 16.94
N GLU A 32 1.74 9.80 17.60
CA GLU A 32 3.07 9.38 18.03
C GLU A 32 2.97 8.17 18.99
N LEU A 33 1.96 8.15 19.88
CA LEU A 33 1.64 6.99 20.71
C LEU A 33 1.17 5.78 19.86
N ILE A 34 0.27 5.98 18.90
CA ILE A 34 -0.17 4.89 17.99
C ILE A 34 1.04 4.30 17.25
N TYR A 35 1.90 5.16 16.68
CA TYR A 35 3.12 4.74 16.00
C TYR A 35 4.05 3.94 16.92
N TYR A 36 4.29 4.44 18.15
CA TYR A 36 5.09 3.73 19.15
C TYR A 36 4.51 2.35 19.51
N LEU A 37 3.20 2.28 19.76
CA LEU A 37 2.52 1.03 20.09
C LEU A 37 2.61 0.02 18.94
N LEU A 38 2.56 0.48 17.68
CA LEU A 38 2.71 -0.38 16.51
C LEU A 38 4.13 -0.87 16.29
N GLN A 39 5.16 -0.04 16.54
CA GLN A 39 6.56 -0.48 16.55
C GLN A 39 6.81 -1.60 17.58
N LYS A 40 5.95 -1.71 18.60
CA LYS A 40 5.99 -2.76 19.61
C LYS A 40 5.00 -3.91 19.35
N SER A 41 4.39 -3.94 18.18
CA SER A 41 3.39 -4.94 17.76
C SER A 41 2.14 -4.99 18.65
N PHE A 42 1.81 -3.89 19.35
CA PHE A 42 0.60 -3.76 20.19
C PHE A 42 -0.61 -3.34 19.35
N ASN A 43 -0.93 -4.10 18.31
CA ASN A 43 -1.96 -3.74 17.33
C ASN A 43 -3.32 -3.47 18.00
N THR A 44 -3.79 -4.35 18.88
CA THR A 44 -5.08 -4.22 19.59
C THR A 44 -5.20 -2.93 20.38
N GLU A 45 -4.13 -2.52 21.05
CA GLU A 45 -4.06 -1.29 21.81
C GLU A 45 -4.14 -0.07 20.89
N CYS A 46 -3.41 -0.08 19.78
CA CYS A 46 -3.45 0.99 18.77
C CYS A 46 -4.85 1.22 18.25
N PHE A 47 -5.61 0.15 18.03
CA PHE A 47 -7.01 0.23 17.62
C PHE A 47 -7.89 0.86 18.69
N ALA A 48 -7.73 0.46 19.95
CA ALA A 48 -8.49 1.05 21.05
C ALA A 48 -8.21 2.55 21.14
N VAL A 49 -6.94 2.94 21.02
CA VAL A 49 -6.52 4.35 20.96
C VAL A 49 -7.17 5.06 19.77
N LEU A 50 -7.04 4.54 18.55
CA LEU A 50 -7.62 5.12 17.33
C LEU A 50 -9.14 5.32 17.44
N ASN A 51 -9.87 4.30 17.87
CA ASN A 51 -11.33 4.34 18.01
C ASN A 51 -11.80 5.31 19.11
N GLU A 52 -11.01 5.51 20.16
CA GLU A 52 -11.29 6.52 21.19
C GLU A 52 -11.06 7.95 20.69
N ILE A 53 -10.12 8.15 19.75
CA ILE A 53 -9.73 9.47 19.26
C ILE A 53 -10.57 9.92 18.07
N THR A 54 -10.88 9.01 17.14
CA THR A 54 -11.55 9.35 15.90
C THR A 54 -12.29 8.14 15.31
N THR A 55 -13.45 8.38 14.71
CA THR A 55 -14.13 7.35 13.92
C THR A 55 -13.58 7.41 12.50
N THR A 56 -13.49 6.26 11.82
CA THR A 56 -13.08 6.18 10.40
C THR A 56 -13.78 7.24 9.55
N ASP A 57 -15.09 7.39 9.68
CA ASP A 57 -15.88 8.37 8.91
C ASP A 57 -15.48 9.82 9.19
N LYS A 58 -15.01 10.16 10.40
CA LYS A 58 -14.52 11.51 10.73
C LYS A 58 -13.18 11.78 10.06
N ILE A 59 -12.29 10.79 9.95
CA ILE A 59 -11.03 10.93 9.22
C ILE A 59 -11.31 11.24 7.75
N PHE A 60 -12.18 10.47 7.11
CA PHE A 60 -12.50 10.67 5.70
C PHE A 60 -13.30 11.93 5.42
N SER A 61 -14.25 12.28 6.30
CA SER A 61 -14.94 13.58 6.22
C SER A 61 -13.98 14.76 6.37
N TYR A 62 -12.93 14.61 7.19
CA TYR A 62 -11.90 15.63 7.32
C TYR A 62 -11.05 15.75 6.04
N LEU A 63 -10.66 14.64 5.42
CA LEU A 63 -9.92 14.66 4.14
C LEU A 63 -10.67 15.41 3.04
N ASP A 64 -11.99 15.20 2.94
CA ASP A 64 -12.85 15.91 1.97
C ASP A 64 -12.92 17.42 2.25
N SER A 65 -12.65 17.85 3.48
CA SER A 65 -12.68 19.26 3.88
C SER A 65 -11.35 20.02 3.65
N VAL A 66 -10.27 19.29 3.36
CA VAL A 66 -8.92 19.88 3.19
C VAL A 66 -8.84 20.72 1.92
N LYS A 67 -8.36 21.95 2.06
CA LYS A 67 -8.03 22.83 0.91
C LYS A 67 -6.54 22.74 0.63
N PHE A 68 -6.18 22.22 -0.55
CA PHE A 68 -4.78 21.89 -0.87
C PHE A 68 -3.77 23.03 -0.78
N PRO A 69 -4.09 24.31 -1.08
CA PRO A 69 -3.15 25.41 -0.83
C PRO A 69 -2.77 25.59 0.64
N GLN A 70 -3.64 25.16 1.56
CA GLN A 70 -3.37 25.18 3.00
C GLN A 70 -2.59 23.94 3.41
N PHE A 71 -2.80 22.80 2.75
CA PHE A 71 -2.22 21.51 3.13
C PHE A 71 -0.68 21.48 3.17
N TYR A 72 0.00 22.25 2.33
CA TYR A 72 1.47 22.35 2.31
C TYR A 72 2.02 23.63 2.97
N SER A 73 1.19 24.32 3.77
CA SER A 73 1.62 25.47 4.58
C SER A 73 2.31 25.03 5.87
N GLU A 74 3.34 25.76 6.30
CA GLU A 74 3.97 25.62 7.62
C GLU A 74 2.98 25.82 8.79
N PHE A 75 1.91 26.58 8.55
CA PHE A 75 0.92 26.96 9.56
C PHE A 75 -0.31 26.08 9.55
N PHE A 76 -0.40 25.17 8.59
CA PHE A 76 -1.47 24.19 8.57
C PHE A 76 -1.03 22.99 9.37
N ASP A 77 -1.53 22.93 10.60
CA ASP A 77 -1.43 21.73 11.39
C ASP A 77 -2.36 20.66 10.80
N PHE A 78 -1.93 20.02 9.71
CA PHE A 78 -2.47 18.71 9.38
C PHE A 78 -1.99 17.77 10.48
N PRO A 79 -2.88 16.95 11.02
CA PRO A 79 -2.43 15.98 11.99
C PRO A 79 -1.51 14.96 11.28
N PRO A 80 -0.35 14.64 11.87
CA PRO A 80 0.76 14.02 11.15
C PRO A 80 0.53 12.53 10.99
N TYR A 81 -0.23 12.20 9.96
CA TYR A 81 -0.72 10.87 9.74
C TYR A 81 -0.24 10.39 8.40
N ASP A 82 0.51 9.30 8.39
CA ASP A 82 0.50 8.49 7.18
C ASP A 82 -0.92 7.90 7.05
N LEU A 83 -1.74 8.57 6.26
CA LEU A 83 -3.13 8.18 6.04
C LEU A 83 -3.22 6.76 5.46
N LEU A 84 -2.22 6.33 4.67
CA LEU A 84 -2.17 4.96 4.16
C LEU A 84 -2.02 3.96 5.31
N TYR A 85 -1.22 4.32 6.31
CA TYR A 85 -1.00 3.52 7.49
C TYR A 85 -2.24 3.41 8.38
N ILE A 86 -2.91 4.54 8.66
CA ILE A 86 -4.20 4.57 9.38
C ILE A 86 -5.22 3.66 8.70
N VAL A 87 -5.31 3.78 7.38
CA VAL A 87 -6.24 3.01 6.57
C VAL A 87 -5.91 1.52 6.61
N SER A 88 -4.63 1.17 6.54
CA SER A 88 -4.15 -0.21 6.68
C SER A 88 -4.51 -0.81 8.03
N ILE A 89 -4.35 -0.04 9.11
CA ILE A 89 -4.74 -0.43 10.48
C ILE A 89 -6.25 -0.70 10.49
N ILE A 90 -7.10 0.28 10.15
CA ILE A 90 -8.58 0.16 10.17
C ILE A 90 -9.07 -1.09 9.44
N PHE A 91 -8.43 -1.46 8.33
CA PHE A 91 -8.79 -2.66 7.56
C PHE A 91 -8.45 -3.99 8.23
N GLN A 92 -7.55 -4.03 9.20
CA GLN A 92 -7.20 -5.27 9.89
C GLN A 92 -8.30 -5.75 10.87
N GLN A 93 -9.24 -4.91 11.31
CA GLN A 93 -10.21 -5.31 12.34
C GLN A 93 -11.69 -5.10 12.01
N SER A 94 -12.03 -4.31 10.99
CA SER A 94 -13.44 -4.09 10.68
C SER A 94 -13.98 -5.09 9.65
N GLN A 95 -14.82 -6.02 10.10
CA GLN A 95 -15.57 -6.94 9.23
C GLN A 95 -16.64 -6.21 8.37
N ASN A 96 -17.03 -4.98 8.75
CA ASN A 96 -18.13 -4.23 8.15
C ASN A 96 -17.68 -3.06 7.26
N VAL A 97 -16.38 -2.85 7.09
CA VAL A 97 -15.83 -1.75 6.29
C VAL A 97 -15.53 -2.24 4.88
N GLN A 98 -15.97 -1.50 3.86
CA GLN A 98 -15.58 -1.70 2.45
C GLN A 98 -14.21 -1.05 2.20
N PRO A 99 -13.09 -1.81 2.16
CA PRO A 99 -11.76 -1.20 2.14
C PRO A 99 -11.46 -0.45 0.84
N SER A 100 -12.07 -0.91 -0.26
CA SER A 100 -11.96 -0.29 -1.58
C SER A 100 -12.49 1.15 -1.60
N THR A 101 -13.57 1.45 -0.89
CA THR A 101 -14.15 2.80 -0.87
C THR A 101 -13.21 3.79 -0.19
N TYR A 102 -12.66 3.43 0.95
CA TYR A 102 -11.75 4.27 1.72
C TYR A 102 -10.41 4.48 1.01
N LEU A 103 -9.86 3.43 0.38
CA LEU A 103 -8.69 3.59 -0.49
C LEU A 103 -8.97 4.48 -1.68
N TYR A 104 -10.17 4.38 -2.28
CA TYR A 104 -10.53 5.23 -3.40
C TYR A 104 -10.64 6.70 -2.98
N THR A 105 -11.23 6.99 -1.81
CA THR A 105 -11.22 8.34 -1.23
C THR A 105 -9.80 8.84 -1.01
N LEU A 106 -8.94 8.00 -0.42
CA LEU A 106 -7.55 8.36 -0.18
C LEU A 106 -6.77 8.59 -1.49
N PHE A 107 -7.03 7.77 -2.50
CA PHE A 107 -6.47 7.93 -3.84
C PHE A 107 -6.84 9.29 -4.43
N ASN A 108 -8.12 9.66 -4.39
CA ASN A 108 -8.60 10.95 -4.90
C ASN A 108 -8.01 12.14 -4.12
N PHE A 109 -7.85 12.00 -2.81
CA PHE A 109 -7.20 13.01 -1.98
C PHE A 109 -5.76 13.26 -2.44
N TYR A 110 -4.92 12.22 -2.53
CA TYR A 110 -3.53 12.39 -2.98
C TYR A 110 -3.42 12.81 -4.44
N LEU A 111 -4.38 12.41 -5.28
CA LEU A 111 -4.42 12.81 -6.67
C LEU A 111 -4.69 14.31 -6.80
N THR A 112 -5.68 14.82 -6.06
CA THR A 112 -5.99 16.25 -6.02
C THR A 112 -4.83 17.04 -5.41
N PHE A 113 -4.16 16.47 -4.41
CA PHE A 113 -2.94 17.07 -3.86
C PHE A 113 -1.84 17.18 -4.92
N TYR A 114 -1.55 16.09 -5.63
CA TYR A 114 -0.54 16.07 -6.68
C TYR A 114 -0.87 17.06 -7.81
N GLU A 115 -2.13 17.16 -8.23
CA GLU A 115 -2.58 18.18 -9.21
C GLU A 115 -2.39 19.61 -8.70
N SER A 116 -2.65 19.85 -7.42
CA SER A 116 -2.42 21.15 -6.80
C SER A 116 -0.92 21.46 -6.75
N LEU A 117 -0.10 20.46 -6.43
CA LEU A 117 1.35 20.58 -6.37
C LEU A 117 1.91 20.97 -7.74
N LEU A 118 1.51 20.29 -8.82
CA LEU A 118 1.95 20.61 -10.19
C LEU A 118 1.62 22.04 -10.65
N LYS A 119 0.63 22.70 -10.04
CA LYS A 119 0.27 24.10 -10.32
C LYS A 119 1.11 25.10 -9.52
N CYS A 120 1.84 24.66 -8.50
CA CYS A 120 2.74 25.50 -7.72
C CYS A 120 4.04 25.73 -8.50
N VAL A 121 4.07 26.82 -9.28
CA VAL A 121 5.28 27.29 -9.94
C VAL A 121 6.09 28.09 -8.91
N ASN A 122 7.23 27.54 -8.46
CA ASN A 122 8.43 28.20 -7.89
C ASN A 122 9.01 27.46 -6.68
N SER A 123 10.17 26.80 -6.90
CA SER A 123 11.42 26.75 -6.11
C SER A 123 11.44 26.80 -4.56
N GLN A 124 10.32 26.64 -3.84
CA GLN A 124 10.31 26.51 -2.39
C GLN A 124 10.22 25.05 -1.94
N ASP A 125 10.71 24.80 -0.72
CA ASP A 125 10.48 23.54 -0.02
C ASP A 125 8.97 23.34 0.17
N ILE A 126 8.48 22.20 -0.28
CA ILE A 126 7.11 21.74 -0.11
C ILE A 126 7.02 21.00 1.21
N ILE A 127 5.96 21.26 1.96
CA ILE A 127 5.73 20.58 3.23
C ILE A 127 4.68 19.50 3.05
N LEU A 128 5.08 18.26 3.28
CA LEU A 128 4.19 17.12 3.34
C LEU A 128 3.73 16.93 4.79
N ASN A 129 2.62 17.57 5.16
CA ASN A 129 2.12 17.57 6.53
C ASN A 129 1.53 16.23 6.99
N ASP A 130 1.42 15.24 6.10
CA ASP A 130 1.02 13.87 6.40
C ASP A 130 2.21 12.94 6.77
N GLU A 131 3.45 13.45 6.84
CA GLU A 131 4.57 12.64 7.32
C GLU A 131 4.72 12.69 8.85
N PHE A 132 4.94 11.51 9.44
CA PHE A 132 5.17 11.34 10.88
C PHE A 132 6.42 12.09 11.36
N ASN A 133 7.55 11.95 10.66
CA ASN A 133 8.80 12.61 11.02
C ASN A 133 8.78 14.09 10.57
N ILE A 134 9.00 15.04 11.49
CA ILE A 134 9.03 16.49 11.19
C ILE A 134 10.17 16.82 10.23
N GLU A 135 11.33 16.20 10.43
CA GLU A 135 12.54 16.48 9.67
C GLU A 135 12.41 16.05 8.21
N SER A 136 11.51 15.10 7.91
CA SER A 136 11.27 14.62 6.55
C SER A 136 10.18 15.39 5.80
N ARG A 137 9.39 16.25 6.49
CA ARG A 137 8.24 16.95 5.88
C ARG A 137 8.65 17.95 4.80
N LYS A 138 9.76 18.66 5.02
CA LYS A 138 10.28 19.63 4.06
C LYS A 138 11.00 18.87 2.96
N LYS A 139 10.47 18.97 1.74
CA LYS A 139 11.03 18.32 0.56
C LYS A 139 11.16 19.32 -0.58
N THR A 140 12.13 19.09 -1.45
CA THR A 140 12.15 19.77 -2.75
C THR A 140 10.88 19.40 -3.54
N PHE A 141 10.50 20.23 -4.51
CA PHE A 141 9.35 19.97 -5.37
C PHE A 141 9.39 18.57 -6.00
N ASP A 142 10.52 18.17 -6.57
CA ASP A 142 10.68 16.85 -7.21
C ASP A 142 10.54 15.71 -6.20
N SER A 143 11.11 15.88 -5.01
CA SER A 143 11.02 14.89 -3.94
C SER A 143 9.58 14.77 -3.42
N ALA A 144 8.87 15.88 -3.24
CA ALA A 144 7.45 15.89 -2.87
C ALA A 144 6.58 15.20 -3.93
N CYS A 145 6.79 15.52 -5.21
CA CYS A 145 6.12 14.84 -6.33
C CYS A 145 6.35 13.33 -6.29
N SER A 146 7.61 12.90 -6.13
CA SER A 146 7.99 11.49 -6.05
C SER A 146 7.33 10.78 -4.86
N THR A 147 7.27 11.42 -3.68
CA THR A 147 6.62 10.85 -2.49
C THR A 147 5.12 10.66 -2.72
N ILE A 148 4.42 11.65 -3.27
CA ILE A 148 2.98 11.54 -3.51
C ILE A 148 2.66 10.52 -4.60
N LEU A 149 3.46 10.47 -5.67
CA LEU A 149 3.35 9.43 -6.71
C LEU A 149 3.58 8.02 -6.15
N SER A 150 4.51 7.86 -5.21
CA SER A 150 4.74 6.59 -4.52
C SER A 150 3.54 6.18 -3.67
N LYS A 151 2.91 7.13 -2.96
CA LYS A 151 1.67 6.88 -2.21
C LYS A 151 0.52 6.48 -3.14
N LEU A 152 0.32 7.21 -4.24
CA LEU A 152 -0.68 6.88 -5.27
C LEU A 152 -0.44 5.49 -5.87
N SER A 153 0.81 5.14 -6.13
CA SER A 153 1.24 3.83 -6.62
C SER A 153 0.85 2.70 -5.66
N ILE A 154 1.12 2.86 -4.36
CA ILE A 154 0.79 1.86 -3.35
C ILE A 154 -0.74 1.73 -3.23
N ILE A 155 -1.47 2.85 -3.14
CA ILE A 155 -2.93 2.83 -3.01
C ILE A 155 -3.57 2.17 -4.24
N ALA A 156 -3.14 2.52 -5.45
CA ALA A 156 -3.65 1.91 -6.67
C ALA A 156 -3.40 0.39 -6.67
N SER A 157 -2.19 -0.04 -6.32
CA SER A 157 -1.84 -1.46 -6.19
C SER A 157 -2.75 -2.19 -5.19
N SER A 158 -3.03 -1.57 -4.04
CA SER A 158 -3.94 -2.12 -3.03
C SER A 158 -5.39 -2.22 -3.52
N ILE A 159 -5.90 -1.19 -4.22
CA ILE A 159 -7.23 -1.22 -4.84
C ILE A 159 -7.32 -2.36 -5.86
N SER A 160 -6.31 -2.51 -6.72
CA SER A 160 -6.23 -3.60 -7.70
C SER A 160 -6.23 -4.96 -7.03
N ALA A 161 -5.44 -5.16 -5.97
CA ALA A 161 -5.39 -6.41 -5.23
C ALA A 161 -6.76 -6.78 -4.64
N ILE A 162 -7.49 -5.80 -4.09
CA ILE A 162 -8.83 -6.01 -3.54
C ILE A 162 -9.84 -6.38 -4.62
N TYR A 163 -9.89 -5.65 -5.73
CA TYR A 163 -10.88 -5.96 -6.77
C TYR A 163 -10.59 -7.28 -7.49
N LEU A 164 -9.33 -7.58 -7.76
CA LEU A 164 -8.93 -8.87 -8.32
C LEU A 164 -9.23 -10.02 -7.36
N GLY A 165 -8.95 -9.86 -6.07
CA GLY A 165 -9.24 -10.86 -5.03
C GLY A 165 -10.74 -11.10 -4.81
N LYS A 166 -11.57 -10.07 -4.95
CA LYS A 166 -13.05 -10.19 -4.89
C LYS A 166 -13.67 -10.62 -6.21
N THR A 167 -12.87 -10.86 -7.26
CA THR A 167 -13.33 -11.14 -8.63
C THR A 167 -14.22 -10.05 -9.25
N ASP A 168 -14.20 -8.83 -8.72
CA ASP A 168 -14.99 -7.70 -9.22
C ASP A 168 -14.27 -7.02 -10.40
N LYS A 169 -14.21 -7.73 -11.52
CA LYS A 169 -13.55 -7.26 -12.74
C LYS A 169 -14.19 -6.00 -13.32
N MET A 170 -15.48 -5.77 -13.06
CA MET A 170 -16.19 -4.58 -13.56
C MET A 170 -15.72 -3.32 -12.83
N LEU A 171 -15.71 -3.32 -11.49
CA LEU A 171 -15.21 -2.18 -10.73
C LEU A 171 -13.72 -1.96 -10.99
N PHE A 172 -12.95 -3.04 -11.15
CA PHE A 172 -11.55 -2.93 -11.50
C PHE A 172 -11.33 -2.27 -12.87
N SER A 173 -12.05 -2.71 -13.92
CA SER A 173 -11.94 -2.07 -15.24
C SER A 173 -12.32 -0.61 -15.17
N LYS A 174 -13.42 -0.26 -14.49
CA LYS A 174 -13.84 1.15 -14.34
C LYS A 174 -12.78 2.00 -13.66
N PHE A 175 -12.14 1.47 -12.61
CA PHE A 175 -11.04 2.15 -11.92
C PHE A 175 -9.88 2.44 -12.88
N VAL A 176 -9.43 1.43 -13.63
CA VAL A 176 -8.32 1.58 -14.60
C VAL A 176 -8.70 2.53 -15.74
N ASP A 177 -9.92 2.42 -16.29
CA ASP A 177 -10.40 3.27 -17.38
C ASP A 177 -10.48 4.75 -16.95
N ASN A 178 -10.89 5.03 -15.70
CA ASN A 178 -10.87 6.38 -15.15
C ASN A 178 -9.45 6.95 -15.06
N LEU A 179 -8.46 6.15 -14.64
CA LEU A 179 -7.06 6.59 -14.58
C LEU A 179 -6.50 6.93 -15.96
N LEU A 180 -6.77 6.08 -16.96
CA LEU A 180 -6.30 6.28 -18.33
C LEU A 180 -6.88 7.55 -18.97
N THR A 181 -8.17 7.82 -18.74
CA THR A 181 -8.89 8.91 -19.41
C THR A 181 -8.61 10.28 -18.81
N THR A 182 -8.42 10.35 -17.49
CA THR A 182 -8.41 11.65 -16.79
C THR A 182 -7.04 12.09 -16.29
N LYS A 183 -6.01 11.22 -16.31
CA LYS A 183 -4.76 11.44 -15.55
C LYS A 183 -3.48 11.10 -16.31
N SER A 184 -3.39 11.49 -17.59
CA SER A 184 -2.22 11.18 -18.45
C SER A 184 -0.87 11.68 -17.90
N TYR A 185 -0.87 12.78 -17.15
CA TYR A 185 0.33 13.35 -16.54
C TYR A 185 0.95 12.47 -15.44
N LEU A 186 0.21 11.48 -14.90
CA LEU A 186 0.76 10.51 -13.94
C LEU A 186 1.76 9.54 -14.60
N PHE A 187 1.68 9.34 -15.92
CA PHE A 187 2.48 8.35 -16.62
C PHE A 187 3.93 8.78 -16.88
N HIS A 188 4.30 10.01 -16.52
CA HIS A 188 5.70 10.44 -16.48
C HIS A 188 6.51 9.72 -15.39
N ASP A 189 5.84 9.17 -14.38
CA ASP A 189 6.49 8.33 -13.37
C ASP A 189 6.57 6.87 -13.84
N SER A 190 7.80 6.34 -13.87
CA SER A 190 8.05 4.98 -14.35
C SER A 190 7.42 3.92 -13.45
N ASN A 191 7.38 4.12 -12.12
CA ASN A 191 6.82 3.15 -11.18
C ASN A 191 5.28 3.10 -11.28
N PHE A 192 4.64 4.27 -11.36
CA PHE A 192 3.21 4.37 -11.57
C PHE A 192 2.81 3.74 -12.90
N SER A 193 3.55 4.02 -13.97
CA SER A 193 3.37 3.37 -15.29
C SER A 193 3.52 1.84 -15.22
N CYS A 194 4.47 1.31 -14.44
CA CYS A 194 4.58 -0.14 -14.22
C CYS A 194 3.32 -0.74 -13.61
N ILE A 195 2.77 -0.08 -12.59
CA ILE A 195 1.59 -0.56 -11.85
C ILE A 195 0.37 -0.56 -12.77
N ILE A 196 0.10 0.53 -13.46
CA ILE A 196 -1.03 0.63 -14.40
C ILE A 196 -0.86 -0.35 -15.56
N GLY A 197 0.34 -0.49 -16.11
CA GLY A 197 0.61 -1.47 -17.15
C GLY A 197 0.31 -2.91 -16.69
N ARG A 198 0.72 -3.28 -15.47
CA ARG A 198 0.40 -4.60 -14.88
C ARG A 198 -1.09 -4.81 -14.62
N MET A 199 -1.81 -3.76 -14.22
CA MET A 199 -3.28 -3.80 -14.10
C MET A 199 -3.96 -4.03 -15.45
N LEU A 200 -3.45 -3.39 -16.51
CA LEU A 200 -3.97 -3.59 -17.86
C LEU A 200 -3.71 -5.00 -18.38
N LEU A 201 -2.55 -5.59 -18.07
CA LEU A 201 -2.27 -6.99 -18.36
C LEU A 201 -3.29 -7.93 -17.70
N SER A 202 -3.65 -7.71 -16.43
CA SER A 202 -4.64 -8.56 -15.73
C SER A 202 -6.08 -8.37 -16.21
N LEU A 203 -6.36 -7.27 -16.92
CA LEU A 203 -7.61 -7.04 -17.65
C LEU A 203 -7.58 -7.53 -19.11
N ASN A 204 -6.51 -8.21 -19.54
CA ASN A 204 -6.27 -8.62 -20.94
C ASN A 204 -6.23 -7.43 -21.94
N LYS A 205 -5.94 -6.21 -21.46
CA LYS A 205 -5.82 -5.00 -22.28
C LYS A 205 -4.37 -4.81 -22.75
N TYR A 206 -3.84 -5.80 -23.48
CA TYR A 206 -2.41 -5.87 -23.82
C TYR A 206 -1.87 -4.69 -24.64
N HIS A 207 -2.66 -4.16 -25.57
CA HIS A 207 -2.25 -3.01 -26.39
C HIS A 207 -2.01 -1.77 -25.52
N GLN A 208 -2.99 -1.47 -24.66
CA GLN A 208 -2.90 -0.34 -23.72
C GLN A 208 -1.78 -0.54 -22.70
N ALA A 209 -1.57 -1.78 -22.21
CA ALA A 209 -0.43 -2.08 -21.35
C ALA A 209 0.90 -1.74 -22.04
N HIS A 210 1.04 -2.09 -23.33
CA HIS A 210 2.24 -1.79 -24.10
C HIS A 210 2.45 -0.29 -24.32
N GLU A 211 1.38 0.45 -24.64
CA GLU A 211 1.41 1.91 -24.70
C GLU A 211 1.87 2.52 -23.37
N ILE A 212 1.34 2.03 -22.24
CA ILE A 212 1.73 2.54 -20.91
C ILE A 212 3.20 2.23 -20.60
N PHE A 213 3.66 1.01 -20.89
CA PHE A 213 5.07 0.66 -20.67
C PHE A 213 6.03 1.48 -21.54
N SER A 214 5.58 2.04 -22.67
CA SER A 214 6.41 2.91 -23.51
C SER A 214 6.78 4.24 -22.84
N TYR A 215 6.07 4.65 -21.79
CA TYR A 215 6.43 5.84 -21.00
C TYR A 215 7.55 5.59 -19.99
N ILE A 216 7.95 4.32 -19.76
CA ILE A 216 9.03 3.98 -18.84
C ILE A 216 10.37 4.27 -19.53
N SER A 217 11.08 5.29 -19.05
CA SER A 217 12.38 5.68 -19.60
C SER A 217 13.54 4.83 -19.06
N ASP A 218 13.41 4.31 -17.84
CA ASP A 218 14.44 3.45 -17.23
C ASP A 218 14.34 2.01 -17.77
N ILE A 219 15.39 1.59 -18.47
CA ILE A 219 15.51 0.26 -19.10
C ILE A 219 15.43 -0.88 -18.07
N LYS A 220 15.98 -0.70 -16.86
CA LYS A 220 15.92 -1.71 -15.79
C LYS A 220 14.50 -1.83 -15.24
N ILE A 221 13.80 -0.71 -15.08
CA ILE A 221 12.40 -0.73 -14.66
C ILE A 221 11.55 -1.38 -15.75
N LEU A 222 11.75 -1.00 -17.01
CA LEU A 222 11.03 -1.58 -18.15
C LEU A 222 11.23 -3.10 -18.22
N SER A 223 12.48 -3.58 -18.16
CA SER A 223 12.79 -5.01 -18.24
C SER A 223 12.22 -5.80 -17.06
N SER A 224 12.08 -5.17 -15.88
CA SER A 224 11.43 -5.79 -14.71
C SER A 224 9.94 -6.14 -14.94
N ASN A 225 9.31 -5.58 -15.98
CA ASN A 225 7.92 -5.89 -16.35
C ASN A 225 7.79 -7.08 -17.31
N GLN A 226 8.87 -7.49 -17.98
CA GLN A 226 8.85 -8.61 -18.93
C GLN A 226 8.31 -9.92 -18.32
N PRO A 227 8.68 -10.32 -17.09
CA PRO A 227 8.17 -11.55 -16.51
C PRO A 227 6.64 -11.52 -16.31
N TYR A 228 6.07 -10.34 -16.04
CA TYR A 228 4.61 -10.18 -15.94
C TYR A 228 3.94 -10.28 -17.31
N ILE A 229 4.53 -9.66 -18.35
CA ILE A 229 4.04 -9.78 -19.73
C ILE A 229 4.01 -11.26 -20.15
N ASP A 230 5.09 -11.99 -19.90
CA ASP A 230 5.20 -13.41 -20.20
C ASP A 230 4.15 -14.22 -19.44
N PHE A 231 3.97 -13.93 -18.14
CA PHE A 231 2.97 -14.60 -17.31
C PHE A 231 1.55 -14.43 -17.86
N PHE A 232 1.13 -13.19 -18.16
CA PHE A 232 -0.21 -12.91 -18.69
C PHE A 232 -0.41 -13.34 -20.15
N ARG A 233 0.67 -13.67 -20.88
CA ARG A 233 0.64 -14.32 -22.19
C ARG A 233 0.75 -15.85 -22.10
N MET A 234 0.67 -16.42 -20.90
CA MET A 234 0.76 -17.87 -20.64
C MET A 234 2.13 -18.49 -20.95
N ASN A 235 3.18 -17.68 -21.09
CA ASN A 235 4.56 -18.13 -21.25
C ASN A 235 5.20 -18.37 -19.86
N PHE A 236 4.61 -19.26 -19.07
CA PHE A 236 4.91 -19.39 -17.64
C PHE A 236 6.37 -19.75 -17.32
N GLN A 237 7.03 -20.58 -18.13
CA GLN A 237 8.44 -20.89 -17.93
C GLN A 237 9.35 -19.67 -18.15
N SER A 238 9.05 -18.85 -19.17
CA SER A 238 9.78 -17.60 -19.42
C SER A 238 9.58 -16.61 -18.25
N ALA A 239 8.34 -16.50 -17.77
CA ALA A 239 8.01 -15.69 -16.61
C ALA A 239 8.78 -16.14 -15.36
N ALA A 240 8.84 -17.44 -15.08
CA ALA A 240 9.58 -17.98 -13.94
C ALA A 240 11.07 -17.62 -13.99
N ASN A 241 11.72 -17.81 -15.13
CA ASN A 241 13.13 -17.44 -15.35
C ASN A 241 13.35 -15.93 -15.18
N GLY A 242 12.39 -15.13 -15.64
CA GLY A 242 12.42 -13.67 -15.48
C GLY A 242 12.30 -13.22 -14.02
N PHE A 243 11.41 -13.83 -13.24
CA PHE A 243 11.27 -13.53 -11.80
C PHE A 243 12.45 -14.02 -10.97
N GLU A 244 13.18 -15.04 -11.42
CA GLU A 244 14.38 -15.55 -10.77
C GLU A 244 15.46 -14.47 -10.57
N GLN A 245 15.58 -13.54 -11.52
CA GLN A 245 16.57 -12.47 -11.45
C GLN A 245 16.21 -11.36 -10.46
N SER A 246 14.96 -11.31 -9.98
CA SER A 246 14.50 -10.29 -9.04
C SER A 246 14.90 -10.60 -7.61
N LYS A 247 15.33 -9.56 -6.86
CA LYS A 247 15.54 -9.64 -5.41
C LYS A 247 14.26 -9.39 -4.59
N ASN A 248 13.17 -8.97 -5.23
CA ASN A 248 11.93 -8.65 -4.53
C ASN A 248 11.25 -9.95 -4.04
N PRO A 249 10.96 -10.10 -2.73
CA PRO A 249 10.31 -11.30 -2.18
C PRO A 249 8.96 -11.63 -2.82
N MET A 250 8.16 -10.61 -3.19
CA MET A 250 6.88 -10.82 -3.88
C MET A 250 7.08 -11.34 -5.30
N ASN A 251 8.17 -10.98 -5.98
CA ASN A 251 8.50 -11.57 -7.28
C ASN A 251 8.90 -13.04 -7.16
N LYS A 252 9.47 -13.46 -6.01
CA LYS A 252 9.66 -14.88 -5.74
C LYS A 252 8.34 -15.62 -5.57
N MET A 253 7.33 -15.01 -4.96
CA MET A 253 5.99 -15.60 -4.92
C MET A 253 5.37 -15.69 -6.31
N ASN A 254 5.57 -14.68 -7.17
CA ASN A 254 5.15 -14.76 -8.58
C ASN A 254 5.91 -15.86 -9.36
N GLN A 255 7.20 -16.09 -9.04
CA GLN A 255 7.97 -17.21 -9.59
C GLN A 255 7.38 -18.57 -9.17
N VAL A 256 7.00 -18.73 -7.89
CA VAL A 256 6.31 -19.93 -7.40
C VAL A 256 5.02 -20.17 -8.18
N VAL A 257 4.20 -19.13 -8.37
CA VAL A 257 2.96 -19.23 -9.15
C VAL A 257 3.27 -19.61 -10.61
N ALA A 258 4.28 -19.01 -11.23
CA ALA A 258 4.70 -19.36 -12.58
C ALA A 258 5.12 -20.83 -12.71
N TYR A 259 5.84 -21.38 -11.72
CA TYR A 259 6.19 -22.80 -11.66
C TYR A 259 4.97 -23.71 -11.53
N ILE A 260 3.94 -23.29 -10.76
CA ILE A 260 2.68 -24.04 -10.67
C ILE A 260 2.03 -24.13 -12.05
N TYR A 261 1.87 -23.00 -12.74
CA TYR A 261 1.23 -22.96 -14.06
C TYR A 261 2.04 -23.65 -15.16
N SER A 262 3.37 -23.78 -15.01
CA SER A 262 4.21 -24.56 -15.92
C SER A 262 4.31 -26.05 -15.55
N GLY A 263 3.65 -26.51 -14.49
CA GLY A 263 3.68 -27.91 -14.03
C GLY A 263 4.90 -28.30 -13.20
N ASN A 264 5.79 -27.35 -12.87
CA ASN A 264 7.01 -27.59 -12.09
C ASN A 264 6.73 -27.56 -10.57
N ILE A 265 5.77 -28.38 -10.11
CA ILE A 265 5.24 -28.31 -8.73
C ILE A 265 6.34 -28.50 -7.67
N LYS A 266 7.30 -29.41 -7.88
CA LYS A 266 8.41 -29.62 -6.94
C LYS A 266 9.27 -28.37 -6.73
N GLN A 267 9.56 -27.65 -7.82
CA GLN A 267 10.31 -26.39 -7.74
C GLN A 267 9.49 -25.30 -7.05
N ALA A 268 8.18 -25.25 -7.31
CA ALA A 268 7.27 -24.33 -6.64
C ALA A 268 7.28 -24.54 -5.11
N VAL A 269 7.14 -25.79 -4.65
CA VAL A 269 7.15 -26.12 -3.21
C VAL A 269 8.50 -25.80 -2.56
N GLN A 270 9.60 -26.20 -3.19
CA GLN A 270 10.94 -25.93 -2.68
C GLN A 270 11.18 -24.41 -2.53
N LEU A 271 10.91 -23.65 -3.58
CA LEU A 271 11.10 -22.20 -3.57
C LEU A 271 10.16 -21.51 -2.57
N PHE A 272 8.90 -21.95 -2.49
CA PHE A 272 7.95 -21.41 -1.51
C PHE A 272 8.47 -21.57 -0.09
N ASN A 273 8.80 -22.82 0.31
CA ASN A 273 9.30 -23.14 1.65
C ASN A 273 10.61 -22.41 1.98
N GLU A 274 11.50 -22.23 1.00
CA GLU A 274 12.73 -21.45 1.17
C GLU A 274 12.42 -19.98 1.46
N LYS A 275 11.59 -19.35 0.63
CA LYS A 275 11.37 -17.90 0.69
C LYS A 275 10.49 -17.45 1.83
N VAL A 276 9.52 -18.26 2.27
CA VAL A 276 8.74 -17.95 3.49
C VAL A 276 9.54 -18.13 4.78
N LYS A 277 10.67 -18.83 4.74
CA LYS A 277 11.66 -18.91 5.84
C LYS A 277 12.64 -17.75 5.78
N GLU A 278 13.12 -17.40 4.60
CA GLU A 278 14.02 -16.27 4.37
C GLU A 278 13.35 -14.93 4.67
N PHE A 279 12.08 -14.76 4.30
CA PHE A 279 11.31 -13.52 4.48
C PHE A 279 10.04 -13.76 5.32
N PRO A 280 10.12 -13.76 6.66
CA PRO A 280 8.97 -14.02 7.53
C PRO A 280 7.77 -13.09 7.30
N ALA A 281 8.01 -11.84 6.88
CA ALA A 281 6.96 -10.87 6.55
C ALA A 281 6.01 -11.34 5.43
N LEU A 282 6.45 -12.25 4.55
CA LEU A 282 5.59 -12.85 3.52
C LEU A 282 4.39 -13.59 4.13
N ARG A 283 4.53 -14.13 5.35
CA ARG A 283 3.48 -14.88 6.04
C ARG A 283 2.28 -14.01 6.44
N LEU A 284 2.43 -12.69 6.41
CA LEU A 284 1.36 -11.73 6.73
C LEU A 284 0.37 -11.53 5.56
N PHE A 285 0.74 -11.93 4.34
CA PHE A 285 -0.09 -11.75 3.15
C PHE A 285 -1.08 -12.90 2.95
N ASN A 286 -2.37 -12.58 2.83
CA ASN A 286 -3.40 -13.59 2.56
C ASN A 286 -3.12 -14.39 1.28
N SER A 287 -2.62 -13.75 0.22
CA SER A 287 -2.27 -14.42 -1.04
C SER A 287 -1.16 -15.46 -0.87
N VAL A 288 -0.21 -15.23 0.04
CA VAL A 288 0.87 -16.19 0.35
C VAL A 288 0.32 -17.35 1.19
N ARG A 289 -0.60 -17.08 2.12
CA ARG A 289 -1.30 -18.13 2.87
C ARG A 289 -2.17 -18.99 1.95
N ASP A 290 -2.96 -18.38 1.09
CA ASP A 290 -3.83 -19.11 0.16
C ASP A 290 -2.99 -19.95 -0.81
N LEU A 291 -1.82 -19.45 -1.24
CA LEU A 291 -0.82 -20.20 -1.99
C LEU A 291 -0.23 -21.38 -1.19
N SER A 292 0.08 -21.19 0.09
CA SER A 292 0.52 -22.26 1.01
C SER A 292 -0.52 -23.38 1.10
N LEU A 293 -1.79 -23.03 1.31
CA LEU A 293 -2.90 -23.99 1.38
C LEU A 293 -3.04 -24.76 0.07
N PHE A 294 -3.05 -24.06 -1.07
CA PHE A 294 -3.13 -24.68 -2.39
C PHE A 294 -1.95 -25.65 -2.66
N LEU A 295 -0.72 -25.23 -2.36
CA LEU A 295 0.46 -26.09 -2.52
C LEU A 295 0.44 -27.28 -1.55
N HIS A 296 -0.14 -27.12 -0.36
CA HIS A 296 -0.33 -28.23 0.58
C HIS A 296 -1.33 -29.25 0.02
N ASP A 297 -2.46 -28.80 -0.54
CA ASP A 297 -3.44 -29.68 -1.17
C ASP A 297 -2.85 -30.46 -2.36
N LEU A 298 -1.89 -29.86 -3.08
CA LEU A 298 -1.22 -30.51 -4.22
C LEU A 298 -0.17 -31.55 -3.85
N CYS A 299 0.63 -31.32 -2.80
CA CYS A 299 1.80 -32.14 -2.52
C CYS A 299 2.02 -32.55 -1.06
N SER A 300 1.20 -32.11 -0.09
CA SER A 300 1.30 -32.39 1.35
C SER A 300 2.64 -32.03 2.05
N GLU A 301 3.71 -31.77 1.30
CA GLU A 301 5.07 -31.45 1.75
C GLU A 301 5.28 -29.94 2.02
N THR A 302 4.26 -29.12 1.76
CA THR A 302 4.32 -27.67 1.93
C THR A 302 4.06 -27.26 3.39
N GLU A 303 4.85 -26.32 3.91
CA GLU A 303 4.60 -25.71 5.22
C GLU A 303 3.26 -24.98 5.20
N VAL A 304 2.30 -25.44 6.02
CA VAL A 304 0.99 -24.79 6.17
C VAL A 304 1.12 -23.59 7.10
N ILE A 305 0.85 -22.40 6.56
CA ILE A 305 0.82 -21.16 7.36
C ILE A 305 -0.50 -21.13 8.14
N LYS A 306 -0.43 -21.43 9.45
CA LYS A 306 -1.61 -21.57 10.34
C LYS A 306 -2.03 -20.27 11.05
N GLU A 307 -1.12 -19.32 11.23
CA GLU A 307 -1.42 -18.09 11.97
C GLU A 307 -2.11 -17.04 11.09
N ILE A 308 -3.20 -16.47 11.61
CA ILE A 308 -3.82 -15.27 11.07
C ILE A 308 -3.17 -14.08 11.76
N GLN A 309 -2.29 -13.38 11.05
CA GLN A 309 -2.06 -11.96 11.32
C GLN A 309 -2.17 -11.19 10.01
N ILE A 310 -3.11 -10.24 10.03
CA ILE A 310 -3.80 -9.72 8.87
C ILE A 310 -2.94 -8.66 8.20
N SER A 311 -2.58 -8.85 6.94
CA SER A 311 -2.34 -7.72 6.06
C SER A 311 -2.49 -8.10 4.57
N ASN A 312 -3.46 -7.50 3.88
CA ASN A 312 -3.37 -7.35 2.42
C ASN A 312 -2.41 -6.20 2.02
N TYR A 313 -1.72 -5.60 2.99
CA TYR A 313 -0.84 -4.45 2.81
C TYR A 313 0.62 -4.82 3.08
N PRO A 314 1.57 -4.30 2.29
CA PRO A 314 2.94 -4.23 2.78
C PRO A 314 2.95 -3.30 3.98
N LEU A 315 3.19 -3.83 5.18
CA LEU A 315 3.83 -3.01 6.20
C LEU A 315 5.22 -2.71 5.63
N LEU A 316 5.48 -1.44 5.38
CA LEU A 316 6.80 -0.98 4.96
C LEU A 316 7.77 -1.30 6.10
N ASP A 317 8.43 -2.45 6.03
CA ASP A 317 9.71 -2.62 6.72
C ASP A 317 10.72 -1.81 5.91
N GLU A 318 10.93 -0.57 6.32
CA GLU A 318 12.24 0.06 6.13
C GLU A 318 13.17 -0.51 7.20
N ASN A 319 13.70 -1.72 6.95
CA ASN A 319 15.05 -2.19 7.31
C ASN A 319 15.28 -3.64 6.83
#